data_AF-A0A7H0GUY2-F1
#
_entry.id   AF-A0A7H0GUY2-F1
#
_cell.length_a   1.000
_cell.length_b   1.000
_cell.length_c   1.000
_cell.angle_alpha   90.00
_cell.angle_beta   90.00
_cell.angle_gamma   90.00
#
_symmetry.space_group_name_H-M   'P 1'
#
loop_
_entity.id
_entity.type
_entity.pdbx_description
1 polymer ?
#
loop_
_entity_poly.entity_id
_entity_poly.type
_entity_poly.pdbx_seq_one_letter_code
_entity_poly.pdbx_strand_id
1 'polypeptide(L)'
;MNPAPNPVTGVYPGTSPSNLTRTNPLEAINRFDFRQRTSRFIGDVQLNLTPFEGFTADYVFGVDSYTQLGTAFIPPGNTTPDYATGFARRADRTVFQYNNDVTLGYRRNFTEWLESTTSVGLLGNTMKCRAPASRHSNWVLGANY
;
A
#
# COMPACT_ATOMS: atom_id res chain seq x y z
N MET A 1 -8.32 -30.45 -20.53
CA MET A 1 -6.88 -30.70 -20.26
C MET A 1 -6.72 -30.80 -18.75
N ASN A 2 -5.96 -31.77 -18.21
CA ASN A 2 -5.75 -31.89 -16.77
C ASN A 2 -4.73 -30.82 -16.31
N PRO A 3 -5.06 -29.91 -15.37
CA PRO A 3 -4.14 -28.88 -14.91
C PRO A 3 -3.12 -29.38 -13.86
N ALA A 4 -3.32 -30.58 -13.31
CA ALA A 4 -2.47 -31.16 -12.28
C ALA A 4 -1.03 -31.38 -12.78
N PRO A 5 -0.03 -31.26 -11.89
CA PRO A 5 1.34 -31.60 -12.24
C PRO A 5 1.44 -33.08 -12.62
N ASN A 6 2.36 -33.39 -13.52
CA ASN A 6 2.68 -34.77 -13.84
C ASN A 6 3.15 -35.49 -12.55
N PRO A 7 2.56 -36.64 -12.18
CA PRO A 7 2.84 -37.32 -10.92
C PRO A 7 4.28 -37.85 -10.80
N VAL A 8 4.99 -37.99 -11.92
CA VAL A 8 6.37 -38.47 -11.97
C VAL A 8 7.38 -37.32 -12.02
N THR A 9 7.12 -36.29 -12.82
CA THR A 9 8.08 -35.19 -13.04
C THR A 9 7.78 -33.93 -12.24
N GLY A 10 6.59 -33.80 -11.65
CA GLY A 10 6.14 -32.61 -10.93
C GLY A 10 5.88 -31.38 -11.81
N VAL A 11 6.08 -31.49 -13.12
CA VAL A 11 5.94 -30.39 -14.09
C VAL A 11 4.47 -30.15 -14.39
N TYR A 12 4.08 -28.87 -14.36
CA TYR A 12 2.73 -28.44 -14.71
C TYR A 12 2.56 -28.36 -16.24
N PRO A 13 1.45 -28.87 -16.80
CA PRO A 13 1.17 -28.73 -18.22
C PRO A 13 0.68 -27.31 -18.53
N GLY A 14 0.97 -26.81 -19.74
CA GLY A 14 0.32 -25.61 -20.25
C GLY A 14 -1.16 -25.90 -20.51
N THR A 15 -2.07 -25.15 -19.88
CA THR A 15 -3.52 -25.40 -19.99
C THR A 15 -4.18 -24.66 -21.15
N SER A 16 -3.42 -23.90 -21.93
CA SER A 16 -3.91 -23.05 -23.00
C SER A 16 -3.53 -23.57 -24.39
N PRO A 17 -4.25 -23.15 -25.46
CA PRO A 17 -3.87 -23.46 -26.84
C PRO A 17 -2.45 -23.02 -27.17
N SER A 18 -1.77 -23.73 -28.07
CA SER A 18 -0.36 -23.45 -28.44
C SER A 18 -0.14 -22.09 -29.07
N ASN A 19 -1.17 -21.49 -29.68
CA ASN A 19 -1.14 -20.13 -30.23
C ASN A 19 -1.40 -19.04 -29.18
N LEU A 20 -1.73 -19.40 -27.94
CA LEU A 20 -2.01 -18.48 -26.86
C LEU A 20 -1.46 -19.01 -25.54
N THR A 21 -0.17 -18.84 -25.31
CA THR A 21 0.48 -19.27 -24.07
C THR A 21 -0.05 -18.49 -22.86
N ARG A 22 -0.47 -19.22 -21.83
CA ARG A 22 -0.95 -18.69 -20.56
C ARG A 22 -0.39 -19.54 -19.44
N THR A 23 -0.15 -18.90 -18.30
CA THR A 23 0.17 -19.60 -17.06
C THR A 23 -0.98 -20.54 -16.68
N ASN A 24 -0.63 -21.77 -16.31
CA ASN A 24 -1.53 -22.70 -15.66
C ASN A 24 -1.95 -22.14 -14.28
N PRO A 25 -3.24 -21.88 -14.02
CA PRO A 25 -3.70 -21.29 -12.77
C PRO A 25 -3.36 -22.13 -11.53
N LEU A 26 -3.35 -23.46 -11.64
CA LEU A 26 -3.01 -24.35 -10.54
C LEU A 26 -1.51 -24.26 -10.20
N GLU A 27 -0.67 -24.08 -11.21
CA GLU A 27 0.75 -23.81 -11.01
C GLU A 27 0.96 -22.49 -10.26
N ALA A 28 0.27 -21.43 -10.67
CA ALA A 28 0.40 -20.12 -10.04
C ALA A 28 0.05 -20.17 -8.54
N ILE A 29 -1.02 -20.88 -8.18
CA ILE A 29 -1.43 -21.06 -6.78
C ILE A 29 -0.39 -21.86 -5.99
N ASN A 30 0.16 -22.92 -6.58
CA ASN A 30 1.01 -23.86 -5.86
C ASN A 30 2.49 -23.44 -5.79
N ARG A 31 2.96 -22.65 -6.76
CA ARG A 31 4.40 -22.37 -6.95
C ARG A 31 4.75 -20.90 -6.91
N PHE A 32 3.83 -19.97 -7.18
CA PHE A 32 4.19 -18.55 -7.24
C PHE A 32 4.05 -17.93 -5.86
N ASP A 33 5.02 -17.10 -5.49
CA ASP A 33 5.07 -16.50 -4.16
C ASP A 33 5.10 -14.97 -4.30
N PHE A 34 3.92 -14.39 -4.18
CA PHE A 34 3.72 -12.95 -4.13
C PHE A 34 3.34 -12.56 -2.71
N ARG A 35 4.17 -11.74 -2.05
CA ARG A 35 3.89 -11.24 -0.71
C ARG A 35 3.89 -9.74 -0.67
N GLN A 36 3.03 -9.20 0.17
CA GLN A 36 3.04 -7.79 0.54
C GLN A 36 2.99 -7.68 2.07
N ARG A 37 3.85 -6.83 2.63
CA ARG A 37 3.83 -6.46 4.05
C ARG A 37 3.71 -4.95 4.16
N THR A 38 2.86 -4.48 5.07
CA THR A 38 2.68 -3.06 5.36
C THR A 38 2.97 -2.82 6.83
N SER A 39 3.80 -1.83 7.11
CA SER A 39 4.02 -1.30 8.46
C SER A 39 3.57 0.15 8.46
N ARG A 40 2.65 0.51 9.36
CA ARG A 40 2.04 1.84 9.43
C ARG A 40 2.06 2.36 10.85
N PHE A 41 2.39 3.63 11.00
CA PHE A 41 2.31 4.40 12.22
C PHE A 41 1.38 5.58 11.98
N ILE A 42 0.39 5.74 12.86
CA ILE A 42 -0.58 6.83 12.84
C ILE A 42 -0.60 7.43 14.23
N GLY A 43 -0.55 8.74 14.31
CA GLY A 43 -0.68 9.44 15.58
C GLY A 43 -1.11 10.89 15.37
N ASP A 44 -1.63 11.48 16.42
CA ASP A 44 -2.05 12.87 16.44
C ASP A 44 -1.76 13.52 17.79
N VAL A 45 -1.70 14.85 17.75
CA VAL A 45 -1.64 15.71 18.93
C VAL A 45 -2.73 16.75 18.79
N GLN A 46 -3.47 16.96 19.87
CA GLN A 46 -4.58 17.90 19.94
C GLN A 46 -4.32 18.94 21.01
N LEU A 47 -4.59 20.19 20.68
CA LEU A 47 -4.52 21.32 21.59
C LEU A 47 -5.87 22.03 21.60
N ASN A 48 -6.55 22.00 22.75
CA ASN A 48 -7.84 22.66 22.94
C ASN A 48 -7.65 23.81 23.94
N LEU A 49 -7.93 25.03 23.50
CA LEU A 49 -7.75 26.24 24.30
C LEU A 49 -9.06 27.00 24.41
N THR A 50 -9.32 27.51 25.62
CA THR A 50 -10.40 28.45 25.92
C THR A 50 -9.81 29.69 26.60
N PRO A 51 -9.12 30.56 25.85
CA PRO A 51 -8.38 31.68 26.44
C PRO A 51 -9.29 32.72 27.12
N PHE A 52 -10.55 32.83 26.70
CA PHE A 52 -11.57 33.66 27.34
C PHE A 52 -12.96 33.09 27.10
N GLU A 53 -13.94 33.55 27.88
CA GLU A 53 -15.29 33.02 27.87
C GLU A 53 -15.94 33.09 26.47
N GLY A 54 -16.55 31.98 26.07
CA GLY A 54 -17.21 31.84 24.78
C GLY A 54 -16.27 31.60 23.60
N PHE A 55 -14.95 31.79 23.71
CA PHE A 55 -14.01 31.53 22.62
C PHE A 55 -13.30 30.19 22.77
N THR A 56 -13.25 29.42 21.68
CA THR A 56 -12.51 28.16 21.57
C THR A 56 -11.48 28.26 20.44
N ALA A 57 -10.30 27.69 20.68
CA ALA A 57 -9.29 27.48 19.66
C ALA A 57 -8.80 26.04 19.76
N ASP A 58 -9.11 25.26 18.74
CA ASP A 58 -8.79 23.85 18.63
C ASP A 58 -7.79 23.66 17.49
N TYR A 59 -6.69 22.96 17.79
CA TYR A 59 -5.68 22.60 16.80
C TYR A 59 -5.39 21.10 16.86
N VAL A 60 -5.45 20.45 15.69
CA VAL A 60 -5.12 19.04 15.52
C VAL A 60 -3.99 18.90 14.52
N PHE A 61 -2.89 18.30 14.98
CA PHE A 61 -1.79 17.89 14.12
C PHE A 61 -1.77 16.37 14.01
N GLY A 62 -1.96 15.86 12.81
CA GLY A 62 -1.93 14.43 12.53
C GLY A 62 -0.71 14.05 11.71
N VAL A 63 -0.12 12.88 12.01
CA VAL A 63 0.93 12.24 11.22
C VAL A 63 0.53 10.82 10.87
N ASP A 64 0.85 10.43 9.64
CA ASP A 64 0.71 9.05 9.18
C ASP A 64 1.91 8.69 8.32
N SER A 65 2.58 7.60 8.67
CA SER A 65 3.65 7.05 7.85
C SER A 65 3.45 5.56 7.66
N TYR A 66 3.59 5.11 6.41
CA TYR A 66 3.61 3.69 6.11
C TYR A 66 4.71 3.31 5.14
N THR A 67 5.22 2.10 5.32
CA THR A 67 6.10 1.43 4.38
C THR A 67 5.43 0.15 3.90
N GLN A 68 5.34 -0.01 2.59
CA GLN A 68 4.90 -1.23 1.92
C GLN A 68 6.11 -1.92 1.31
N LEU A 69 6.25 -3.21 1.58
CA LEU A 69 7.23 -4.11 0.98
C LEU A 69 6.50 -5.15 0.16
N GLY A 70 6.72 -5.16 -1.15
CA GLY A 70 6.26 -6.19 -2.07
C GLY A 70 7.41 -7.09 -2.51
N THR A 71 7.17 -8.39 -2.54
CA THR A 71 8.04 -9.40 -3.14
C THR A 71 7.26 -10.23 -4.15
N ALA A 72 7.88 -10.51 -5.29
CA ALA A 72 7.35 -11.34 -6.33
C ALA A 72 8.37 -12.41 -6.68
N PHE A 73 7.96 -13.68 -6.66
CA PHE A 73 8.79 -14.81 -7.02
C PHE A 73 8.03 -15.80 -7.90
N ILE A 74 8.60 -16.10 -9.06
CA ILE A 74 8.16 -17.13 -9.99
C ILE A 74 9.36 -18.07 -10.18
N PRO A 75 9.24 -19.37 -9.84
CA PRO A 75 10.34 -20.30 -10.01
C PRO A 75 10.58 -20.63 -11.50
N PRO A 76 11.81 -21.00 -11.90
CA PRO A 76 12.09 -21.46 -13.27
C PRO A 76 11.31 -22.74 -13.62
N GLY A 77 11.20 -23.01 -14.93
CA GLY A 77 10.47 -24.17 -15.44
C GLY A 77 8.98 -24.08 -15.13
N ASN A 78 8.40 -22.90 -15.38
CA ASN A 78 6.98 -22.62 -15.21
C ASN A 78 6.31 -22.37 -16.57
N THR A 79 4.98 -22.34 -16.57
CA THR A 79 4.15 -22.17 -17.78
C THR A 79 3.89 -20.69 -18.15
N THR A 80 4.44 -19.73 -17.41
CA THR A 80 4.22 -18.30 -17.66
C THR A 80 4.97 -17.84 -18.90
N PRO A 81 4.29 -17.14 -19.82
CA PRO A 81 4.95 -16.46 -20.93
C PRO A 81 6.03 -15.48 -20.40
N ASP A 82 7.15 -15.37 -21.10
CA ASP A 82 8.23 -14.41 -20.82
C ASP A 82 9.02 -14.60 -19.51
N TYR A 83 8.62 -15.53 -18.63
CA TYR A 83 9.29 -15.81 -17.35
C TYR A 83 9.68 -17.29 -17.18
N ALA A 84 9.91 -18.01 -18.28
CA ALA A 84 10.26 -19.44 -18.25
C ALA A 84 11.54 -19.74 -17.43
N THR A 85 12.48 -18.80 -17.38
CA THR A 85 13.73 -18.87 -16.59
C THR A 85 13.55 -18.40 -15.14
N GLY A 86 12.34 -18.05 -14.73
CA GLY A 86 12.02 -17.55 -13.39
C GLY A 86 12.03 -16.01 -13.31
N PHE A 87 11.47 -15.50 -12.21
CA PHE A 87 11.38 -14.07 -11.94
C PHE A 87 11.50 -13.82 -10.43
N ALA A 88 12.29 -12.84 -10.04
CA ALA A 88 12.38 -12.39 -8.66
C ALA A 88 12.47 -10.87 -8.60
N ARG A 89 11.58 -10.24 -7.85
CA ARG A 89 11.57 -8.79 -7.65
C ARG A 89 11.20 -8.42 -6.23
N ARG A 90 11.86 -7.38 -5.74
CA ARG A 90 11.50 -6.68 -4.50
C ARG A 90 11.25 -5.21 -4.81
N ALA A 91 10.17 -4.67 -4.26
CA ALA A 91 9.83 -3.26 -4.33
C ALA A 91 9.40 -2.76 -2.95
N ASP A 92 9.82 -1.55 -2.60
CA ASP A 92 9.38 -0.87 -1.39
C ASP A 92 8.83 0.52 -1.70
N ARG A 93 7.81 0.92 -0.95
CA ARG A 93 7.16 2.22 -1.05
C ARG A 93 6.97 2.79 0.34
N THR A 94 7.61 3.91 0.61
CA THR A 94 7.46 4.66 1.86
C THR A 94 6.63 5.90 1.60
N VAL A 95 5.63 6.15 2.45
CA VAL A 95 4.78 7.33 2.40
C VAL A 95 4.79 8.00 3.76
N PHE A 96 4.85 9.33 3.74
CA PHE A 96 4.71 10.18 4.90
C PHE A 96 3.64 11.22 4.61
N GLN A 97 2.69 11.35 5.52
CA GLN A 97 1.58 12.29 5.45
C GLN A 97 1.50 13.05 6.76
N TYR A 98 1.17 14.34 6.66
CA TYR A 98 0.83 15.13 7.82
C TYR A 98 -0.37 16.02 7.51
N ASN A 99 -1.17 16.28 8.54
CA ASN A 99 -2.37 17.10 8.50
C ASN A 99 -2.30 18.16 9.60
N ASN A 100 -2.71 19.37 9.25
CA ASN A 100 -2.89 20.48 10.17
C ASN A 100 -4.34 20.93 10.07
N ASP A 101 -5.05 20.96 11.18
CA ASP A 101 -6.41 21.45 11.26
C ASP A 101 -6.52 22.45 12.42
N VAL A 102 -6.95 23.67 12.12
CA VAL A 102 -7.20 24.74 13.09
C VAL A 102 -8.67 25.09 12.99
N THR A 103 -9.38 25.03 14.12
CA THR A 103 -10.76 25.49 14.24
C THR A 103 -10.86 26.52 15.36
N LEU A 104 -11.44 27.69 15.05
CA LEU A 104 -11.74 28.73 16.02
C LEU A 104 -13.25 28.87 16.15
N GLY A 105 -13.73 28.98 17.38
CA GLY A 105 -15.14 29.16 17.71
C GLY A 105 -15.35 30.36 18.61
N TYR A 106 -16.47 31.05 18.44
CA TYR A 106 -16.94 32.06 19.36
C TYR A 106 -18.44 31.90 19.59
N ARG A 107 -18.82 31.76 20.85
CA ARG A 107 -20.20 31.66 21.31
C ARG A 107 -20.51 32.83 22.23
N ARG A 108 -21.62 33.51 21.96
CA ARG A 108 -22.11 34.63 22.77
C ARG A 108 -23.62 34.58 22.94
N ASN A 109 -24.06 34.76 24.17
CA ASN A 109 -25.47 34.99 24.50
C ASN A 109 -25.75 36.48 24.42
N PHE A 110 -26.67 36.87 23.54
CA PHE A 110 -27.10 38.27 23.40
C PHE A 110 -28.29 38.57 24.32
N THR A 111 -29.19 37.60 24.49
CA THR A 111 -30.36 37.65 25.38
C THR A 111 -30.63 36.26 25.94
N GLU A 112 -31.50 36.11 26.95
CA GLU A 112 -31.90 34.80 27.51
C GLU A 112 -32.49 33.83 26.48
N TRP A 113 -32.99 34.33 25.35
CA TRP A 113 -33.59 33.55 24.27
C TRP A 113 -32.71 33.47 23.00
N LEU A 114 -31.57 34.16 22.96
CA LEU A 114 -30.73 34.25 21.75
C LEU A 114 -29.25 34.01 22.05
N GLU A 115 -28.80 32.81 21.64
CA GLU A 115 -27.40 32.40 21.59
C GLU A 115 -26.91 32.44 20.14
N SER A 116 -25.71 32.97 19.92
CA SER A 116 -25.03 32.95 18.62
C SER A 116 -23.72 32.19 18.73
N THR A 117 -23.49 31.28 17.79
CA THR A 117 -22.23 30.55 17.65
C THR A 117 -21.68 30.80 16.26
N THR A 118 -20.44 31.27 16.17
CA THR A 118 -19.69 31.45 14.93
C THR A 118 -18.44 30.59 15.00
N SER A 119 -18.12 29.88 13.93
CA SER A 119 -16.89 29.10 13.83
C SER A 119 -16.23 29.30 12.48
N VAL A 120 -14.90 29.18 12.45
CA VAL A 120 -14.08 29.21 11.24
C VAL A 120 -13.01 28.13 11.37
N GLY A 121 -12.80 27.37 10.30
CA GLY A 121 -11.82 26.28 10.26
C GLY A 121 -10.89 26.40 9.06
N LEU A 122 -9.65 25.95 9.23
CA LEU A 122 -8.64 25.83 8.19
C LEU A 122 -7.98 24.46 8.29
N LEU A 123 -7.99 23.72 7.18
CA LEU A 123 -7.36 22.41 7.07
C LEU A 123 -6.31 22.41 5.96
N GLY A 124 -5.17 21.78 6.22
CA GLY A 124 -4.06 21.67 5.29
C GLY A 124 -3.34 20.34 5.45
N ASN A 125 -3.34 19.54 4.38
CA ASN A 125 -2.70 18.24 4.34
C ASN A 125 -1.57 18.19 3.31
N THR A 126 -0.56 17.36 3.57
CA THR A 126 0.53 17.11 2.62
C THR A 126 0.93 15.66 2.65
N MET A 127 1.31 15.15 1.49
CA MET A 127 1.77 13.78 1.29
C MET A 127 3.10 13.77 0.55
N LYS A 128 4.08 13.06 1.09
CA LYS A 128 5.35 12.78 0.44
C LYS A 128 5.48 11.28 0.22
N CYS A 129 5.76 10.90 -1.02
CA CYS A 129 6.05 9.52 -1.39
C CYS A 129 7.52 9.35 -1.73
N ARG A 130 8.11 8.24 -1.31
CA ARG A 130 9.41 7.78 -1.74
C ARG A 130 9.30 6.32 -2.16
N ALA A 131 9.69 6.03 -3.39
CA ALA A 131 9.84 4.68 -3.91
C ALA A 131 11.26 4.56 -4.50
N PRO A 132 12.21 3.91 -3.79
CA PRO A 132 13.52 3.64 -4.39
C PRO A 132 13.38 2.69 -5.59
N ALA A 133 14.34 2.78 -6.52
CA ALA A 133 14.34 1.96 -7.72
C ALA A 133 14.26 0.46 -7.36
N SER A 134 13.31 -0.24 -7.97
CA SER A 134 13.13 -1.67 -7.74
C SER A 134 14.38 -2.44 -8.15
N ARG A 135 14.96 -3.22 -7.24
CA ARG A 135 16.08 -4.10 -7.56
C ARG A 135 15.56 -5.36 -8.24
N HIS A 136 15.99 -5.57 -9.48
CA HIS A 136 15.74 -6.78 -10.26
C HIS A 136 17.04 -7.58 -10.29
N SER A 137 17.00 -8.86 -9.95
CA SER A 137 18.12 -9.78 -10.13
C SER A 137 17.71 -10.86 -11.13
N ASN A 138 18.20 -10.76 -12.36
CA ASN A 138 18.22 -11.91 -13.27
C ASN A 138 19.38 -12.80 -12.84
N TRP A 139 19.10 -13.88 -12.11
CA TRP A 139 20.06 -14.96 -11.98
C TRP A 139 20.07 -15.75 -13.30
N VAL A 140 20.86 -15.28 -14.26
CA VAL A 140 21.24 -16.13 -15.40
C VAL A 140 22.35 -17.04 -14.90
N LEU A 141 21.98 -18.17 -14.30
CA LEU A 141 22.92 -19.29 -14.19
C LEU A 141 23.08 -19.84 -15.60
N GLY A 142 24.15 -19.42 -16.27
CA GLY A 142 24.64 -20.10 -17.45
C GLY A 142 25.04 -21.51 -17.06
N ALA A 143 24.19 -22.49 -17.40
CA ALA A 143 24.59 -23.87 -17.55
C ALA A 143 24.39 -24.21 -19.03
N ASN A 144 25.44 -24.00 -19.82
CA ASN A 144 25.66 -24.79 -21.01
C ASN A 144 25.89 -26.22 -20.55
N TYR A 145 24.97 -27.15 -20.82
CA TYR A 145 25.24 -28.53 -21.25
C TYR A 145 24.03 -29.02 -22.04
#